data_AF-A0A5K1E4P6-F1
#
_entry.id   AF-A0A5K1E4P6-F1
#
_cell.length_a   1.000
_cell.length_b   1.000
_cell.length_c   1.000
_cell.angle_alpha   90.00
_cell.angle_beta   90.00
_cell.angle_gamma   90.00
#
_symmetry.space_group_name_H-M   'P 1'
#
loop_
_entity.id
_entity.type
_entity.pdbx_description
1 polymer ?
#
loop_
_entity_poly.entity_id
_entity_poly.type
_entity_poly.pdbx_seq_one_letter_code
_entity_poly.pdbx_strand_id
1 'polypeptide(L)' 'GKQGIVKHIIQGILFIYDNNQIEANGFCCAQTKNCEAIKYSHGPSDES' A
#
# COMPACT_ATOMS: atom_id res chain seq x y z
N GLY A 1 -5.43 5.88 9.03
CA GLY A 1 -5.75 4.77 8.11
C GLY A 1 -4.55 3.86 8.00
N LYS A 2 -4.70 2.65 7.45
CA LYS A 2 -3.55 1.78 7.13
C LYS A 2 -2.99 2.16 5.75
N GLN A 3 -1.67 2.14 5.60
CA GLN A 3 -0.98 2.41 4.34
C GLN A 3 -0.07 1.22 4.03
N GLY A 4 0.15 0.95 2.75
CA GLY A 4 1.04 -0.11 2.34
C GLY A 4 1.12 -0.22 0.83
N ILE A 5 1.99 -1.10 0.36
CA ILE A 5 2.22 -1.34 -1.05
C ILE A 5 1.13 -2.31 -1.55
N VAL A 6 0.40 -1.91 -2.58
CA VAL A 6 -0.51 -2.84 -3.27
C VAL A 6 0.33 -3.90 -3.98
N LYS A 7 0.16 -5.16 -3.58
CA LYS A 7 0.83 -6.32 -4.20
C LYS A 7 -0.03 -6.97 -5.27
N HIS A 8 -1.35 -7.06 -5.05
CA HIS A 8 -2.30 -7.64 -6.00
C HIS A 8 -3.62 -6.89 -6.01
N ILE A 9 -4.31 -6.94 -7.15
CA ILE A 9 -5.68 -6.46 -7.33
C ILE A 9 -6.49 -7.57 -7.97
N ILE A 10 -7.56 -8.01 -7.30
CA ILE A 10 -8.45 -9.06 -7.80
C ILE A 10 -9.89 -8.58 -7.61
N GLN A 11 -10.63 -8.41 -8.71
CA GLN A 11 -12.04 -8.00 -8.70
C GLN A 11 -12.34 -6.75 -7.84
N GLY A 12 -11.44 -5.77 -7.82
CA GLY A 12 -11.60 -4.54 -7.02
C GLY A 12 -11.24 -4.69 -5.54
N ILE A 13 -10.63 -5.81 -5.14
CA ILE A 13 -10.02 -6.00 -3.83
C ILE A 13 -8.50 -5.78 -3.96
N LEU A 14 -7.98 -4.87 -3.15
CA LEU A 14 -6.56 -4.58 -2.99
C LEU A 14 -5.96 -5.49 -1.92
N PHE A 15 -4.89 -6.19 -2.25
CA PHE A 15 -4.02 -6.86 -1.30
C PHE A 15 -2.86 -5.94 -0.99
N ILE A 16 -2.84 -5.38 0.21
CA ILE A 16 -1.94 -4.32 0.65
C ILE A 16 -0.96 -4.91 1.64
N TYR A 17 0.34 -4.70 1.40
CA TYR A 17 1.42 -5.15 2.26
C TYR A 17 2.08 -3.97 2.99
N ASP A 18 2.17 -4.07 4.31
CA ASP A 18 2.89 -3.14 5.20
C ASP A 18 3.86 -3.96 6.06
N ASN A 19 5.16 -3.69 5.90
CA ASN A 19 6.22 -4.41 6.60
C ASN A 19 6.24 -4.13 8.11
N ASN A 20 5.53 -3.10 8.58
CA ASN A 20 5.42 -2.79 10.01
C ASN A 20 4.25 -3.53 10.66
N GLN A 21 3.39 -4.21 9.88
CA GLN A 21 2.30 -5.02 10.41
C GLN A 21 2.78 -6.46 10.63
N ILE A 22 2.56 -6.97 11.84
CA ILE A 22 2.91 -8.36 12.19
C ILE A 22 1.72 -9.30 11.92
N GLU A 23 0.50 -8.78 12.05
CA GLU A 23 -0.72 -9.53 11.77
C GLU A 23 -0.79 -9.94 10.29
N ALA A 24 -1.32 -11.15 10.04
CA ALA A 24 -1.52 -11.69 8.70
C ALA A 24 -0.27 -11.61 7.79
N ASN A 25 0.93 -11.75 8.37
CA ASN A 25 2.21 -11.65 7.67
C ASN A 25 2.40 -10.31 6.93
N GLY A 26 1.88 -9.22 7.50
CA GLY A 26 1.99 -7.89 6.91
C GLY A 26 0.92 -7.55 5.88
N PHE A 27 -0.02 -8.46 5.61
CA PHE A 27 -1.06 -8.25 4.61
C PHE A 27 -2.38 -7.76 5.21
N CYS A 28 -3.04 -6.86 4.49
CA CYS A 28 -4.45 -6.56 4.68
C CYS A 28 -5.17 -6.46 3.33
N CYS A 29 -6.50 -6.50 3.36
CA CYS A 29 -7.35 -6.39 2.18
C CYS A 29 -8.28 -5.18 2.30
N ALA A 30 -8.51 -4.48 1.20
CA ALA A 30 -9.45 -3.37 1.13
C ALA A 30 -10.14 -3.29 -0.23
N GLN A 31 -11.37 -2.76 -0.29
CA GLN A 31 -12.00 -2.45 -1.56
C GLN A 31 -11.37 -1.20 -2.17
N THR A 32 -11.13 -1.22 -3.49
CA THR A 32 -10.53 -0.08 -4.23
C THR A 32 -11.24 1.24 -3.96
N LYS A 33 -12.57 1.24 -3.89
CA LYS A 33 -13.39 2.44 -3.62
C LYS A 33 -13.17 3.07 -2.23
N ASN A 34 -12.53 2.37 -1.31
CA ASN A 34 -12.23 2.84 0.04
C ASN A 34 -10.77 3.27 0.20
N CYS A 35 -10.00 3.31 -0.89
CA CYS A 35 -8.57 3.60 -0.88
C CYS A 35 -8.22 4.73 -1.83
N GLU A 36 -7.20 5.50 -1.46
CA GLU A 36 -6.59 6.51 -2.31
C GLU A 36 -5.17 6.11 -2.68
N ALA A 37 -4.77 6.39 -3.92
CA ALA A 37 -3.41 6.16 -4.36
C ALA A 37 -2.52 7.33 -3.91
N ILE A 38 -1.59 7.06 -3.00
CA ILE A 38 -0.61 8.06 -2.56
C ILE A 38 0.52 8.07 -3.59
N LYS A 39 0.61 9.16 -4.37
CA LYS A 39 1.80 9.42 -5.19
C LYS A 39 2.88 9.96 -4.27
N TYR A 40 3.95 9.21 -4.06
CA TYR A 40 5.16 9.78 -3.49
C TYR A 40 5.74 10.75 -4.53
N SER A 41 5.60 12.05 -4.29
CA SER A 41 6.50 13.02 -4.91
C SER A 41 7.90 12.62 -4.45
N HIS A 42 8.73 12.13 -5.37
CA HIS A 42 10.15 12.03 -5.09
C HIS A 42 10.58 13.46 -4.74
N GLY A 43 10.85 13.72 -3.45
CA GLY A 43 11.67 14.86 -3.07
C GLY A 43 12.99 14.76 -3.84
N PRO A 44 13.67 15.89 -4.10
CA PRO A 44 14.88 15.88 -4.92
C PRO A 44 15.79 14.75 -4.42
N SER A 45 16.10 13.82 -5.32
CA SER A 45 17.08 12.79 -5.06
C SER A 45 18.36 13.49 -4.64
N ASP A 46 18.80 13.29 -3.40
CA ASP A 46 20.17 13.57 -3.01
C ASP A 46 21.07 12.64 -3.85
N GLU A 47 21.45 13.10 -5.05
CA GLU A 47 22.67 12.65 -5.71
C GLU A 47 23.84 13.08 -4.81
N SER A 48 24.45 12.12 -4.13
CA SER A 48 25.75 12.23 -3.49
C SER A 48 26.81 11.54 -4.33
#